data_AF-A0A2R4G3A9-F1
#
_entry.id   AF-A0A2R4G3A9-F1
#
_cell.length_a   1.000
_cell.length_b   1.000
_cell.length_c   1.000
_cell.angle_alpha   90.00
_cell.angle_beta   90.00
_cell.angle_gamma   90.00
#
_symmetry.space_group_name_H-M   'P 1'
#
loop_
_entity.id
_entity.type
_entity.pdbx_description
1 polymer ?
#
loop_
_entity_poly.entity_id
_entity_poly.type
_entity_poly.pdbx_seq_one_letter_code
_entity_poly.pdbx_strand_id
1 'polypeptide(L)' 'MLETFNELMADSTYRAELVGGILECLVLIIPAGTYAISLRIRNLLRRMRYGTDHPRIIIGHATER' A
#
# COMPACT_ATOMS: atom_id res chain seq x y z
N MET A 1 34.25 4.95 -8.99
CA MET A 1 32.88 4.51 -8.58
C MET A 1 32.01 5.72 -8.26
N LEU A 2 32.32 6.50 -7.22
CA LEU A 2 31.52 7.69 -6.88
C LEU A 2 31.70 8.83 -7.90
N GLU A 3 32.90 9.06 -8.43
CA GLU A 3 33.14 10.02 -9.54
C GLU A 3 32.33 9.67 -10.78
N THR A 4 32.35 8.41 -11.20
CA THR A 4 31.60 7.92 -12.37
C THR A 4 30.09 8.07 -12.19
N PHE A 5 29.58 7.84 -10.98
CA PHE A 5 28.16 8.09 -10.67
C PHE A 5 27.85 9.59 -10.68
N ASN A 6 28.77 10.43 -10.20
CA ASN A 6 28.59 11.87 -10.18
C ASN A 6 28.61 12.46 -11.60
N GLU A 7 29.47 11.96 -12.49
CA GLU A 7 29.49 12.29 -13.92
C GLU A 7 28.20 11.85 -14.62
N LEU A 8 27.71 10.65 -14.31
CA LEU A 8 26.44 10.13 -14.84
C LEU A 8 25.24 10.96 -14.37
N MET A 9 25.25 11.42 -13.11
CA MET A 9 24.23 12.31 -12.55
C MET A 9 24.41 13.78 -12.97
N ALA A 10 25.53 14.15 -13.60
CA ALA A 10 25.70 15.48 -14.18
C ALA A 10 24.82 15.66 -15.43
N ASP A 11 24.47 14.57 -16.11
CA ASP A 11 23.51 14.59 -17.22
C ASP A 11 22.09 14.81 -16.69
N SER A 12 21.46 15.87 -17.21
CA SER A 12 20.09 16.24 -16.87
C SER A 12 19.07 15.22 -17.38
N THR A 13 19.37 14.54 -18.48
CA THR A 13 18.50 13.50 -19.07
C THR A 13 18.44 12.29 -18.16
N TYR A 14 19.60 11.77 -17.77
CA TYR A 14 19.70 10.60 -16.90
C TYR A 14 19.05 10.84 -15.53
N ARG A 15 19.19 12.06 -14.98
CA ARG A 15 18.48 12.47 -13.77
C ARG A 15 16.97 12.46 -13.92
N ALA A 16 16.45 12.95 -15.05
CA ALA A 16 15.02 12.97 -15.31
C ALA A 16 14.45 11.56 -15.42
N GLU A 17 15.15 10.65 -16.11
CA GLU A 17 14.77 9.24 -16.22
C GLU A 17 14.80 8.52 -14.86
N LEU A 18 15.83 8.76 -14.04
CA LEU A 18 15.93 8.19 -12.69
C LEU A 18 14.79 8.68 -11.79
N VAL A 19 14.51 9.99 -11.80
CA VAL A 19 13.39 10.57 -11.02
C VAL A 19 12.06 10.02 -11.52
N GLY A 20 11.88 9.89 -12.83
CA GLY A 20 10.69 9.28 -13.45
C GLY A 20 10.48 7.84 -12.99
N GLY A 21 11.52 7.01 -13.06
CA GLY A 21 11.47 5.62 -12.61
C GLY A 21 11.19 5.47 -11.12
N ILE A 22 11.78 6.34 -10.28
CA ILE A 22 11.47 6.39 -8.84
C ILE A 22 10.00 6.75 -8.63
N LEU A 23 9.48 7.73 -9.37
CA LEU A 23 8.08 8.16 -9.26
C LEU A 23 7.12 7.04 -9.64
N GLU A 24 7.38 6.34 -10.75
CA GLU A 24 6.59 5.19 -11.18
C GLU A 24 6.57 4.08 -10.12
N CYS A 25 7.72 3.78 -9.52
CA CYS A 25 7.79 2.81 -8.43
C CYS A 25 6.98 3.26 -7.22
N LEU A 26 7.05 4.53 -6.84
CA LEU A 26 6.28 5.09 -5.72
C LEU A 26 4.78 5.04 -5.98
N VAL A 27 4.33 5.32 -7.20
CA VAL A 27 2.91 5.23 -7.59
C VAL A 27 2.35 3.82 -7.40
N LEU A 28 3.17 2.78 -7.56
CA LEU A 28 2.75 1.40 -7.32
C LEU A 28 2.85 0.99 -5.84
N ILE A 29 3.94 1.39 -5.17
CA ILE A 29 4.22 0.98 -3.78
C ILE A 29 3.29 1.66 -2.78
N ILE A 30 2.98 2.95 -2.95
CA ILE A 30 2.18 3.72 -1.99
C ILE A 30 0.75 3.15 -1.86
N PRO A 31 -0.02 2.89 -2.94
CA PRO A 31 -1.33 2.25 -2.84
C PRO A 31 -1.26 0.84 -2.24
N ALA A 32 -0.27 0.04 -2.62
CA ALA A 32 -0.11 -1.31 -2.09
C ALA A 32 0.18 -1.29 -0.57
N GLY A 33 1.10 -0.43 -0.14
CA GLY A 33 1.44 -0.26 1.27
C GLY A 33 0.27 0.29 2.10
N THR A 34 -0.43 1.30 1.58
CA THR A 34 -1.61 1.87 2.27
C THR A 34 -2.75 0.86 2.38
N TYR A 35 -2.99 0.04 1.35
CA TYR A 35 -3.97 -1.04 1.41
C TYR A 35 -3.59 -2.11 2.45
N ALA A 36 -2.34 -2.56 2.46
CA ALA A 36 -1.85 -3.55 3.42
C ALA A 36 -1.96 -3.07 4.88
N ILE A 37 -1.63 -1.80 5.14
CA ILE A 37 -1.78 -1.17 6.46
C ILE A 37 -3.27 -1.08 6.83
N SER A 38 -4.11 -0.62 5.90
CA SER A 38 -5.56 -0.48 6.12
C SER A 38 -6.22 -1.83 6.46
N LEU A 39 -5.81 -2.92 5.80
CA LEU A 39 -6.27 -4.28 6.11
C LEU A 39 -5.89 -4.70 7.53
N ARG A 40 -4.64 -4.48 7.93
CA ARG A 40 -4.17 -4.79 9.29
C ARG A 40 -4.95 -4.02 10.36
N ILE A 41 -5.15 -2.71 10.16
CA ILE A 41 -5.94 -1.87 11.06
C ILE A 41 -7.38 -2.37 11.14
N ARG A 42 -8.00 -2.69 9.99
CA ARG A 42 -9.36 -3.22 9.93
C ARG A 42 -9.51 -4.52 10.71
N ASN A 43 -8.56 -5.45 10.59
CA ASN A 43 -8.58 -6.69 11.34
C ASN A 43 -8.44 -6.44 12.84
N LEU A 44 -7.49 -5.60 13.25
CA LEU A 44 -7.33 -5.20 14.65
C LEU A 44 -8.62 -4.62 15.24
N LEU A 45 -9.26 -3.69 14.53
CA LEU A 45 -10.52 -3.08 14.96
C LEU A 45 -11.65 -4.12 15.06
N ARG A 46 -11.73 -5.08 14.12
CA ARG A 46 -12.70 -6.19 14.20
C ARG A 46 -12.46 -7.05 15.42
N ARG A 47 -11.20 -7.39 15.70
CA ARG A 47 -10.83 -8.16 16.89
C ARG A 47 -11.18 -7.43 18.18
N MET A 48 -10.91 -6.13 18.26
CA MET A 48 -11.28 -5.34 19.44
C MET A 48 -12.81 -5.23 19.62
N ARG A 49 -13.57 -5.11 18.52
CA ARG A 49 -15.02 -4.95 18.57
C ARG A 49 -15.78 -6.25 18.81
N TYR A 50 -15.35 -7.35 18.19
CA TYR A 50 -16.11 -8.60 18.14
C TYR A 50 -15.38 -9.78 18.81
N GLY A 51 -14.16 -9.58 19.33
CA GLY A 51 -13.32 -10.66 19.87
C GLY A 51 -12.75 -11.60 18.81
N THR A 52 -13.06 -11.39 17.52
CA THR A 52 -12.64 -12.23 16.39
C THR A 52 -12.34 -11.39 15.15
N ASP A 53 -11.38 -11.84 14.35
CA ASP A 53 -11.05 -11.23 13.05
C ASP A 53 -12.10 -11.57 11.97
N HIS A 54 -12.94 -12.56 12.24
CA HIS A 54 -14.02 -13.03 11.37
C HIS A 54 -15.36 -12.95 12.10
N PRO A 55 -15.93 -11.74 12.30
CA PRO A 55 -17.27 -11.62 12.84
C PRO A 55 -18.24 -12.33 11.89
N ARG A 56 -18.94 -13.36 12.39
CA ARG A 56 -19.99 -14.04 11.62
C ARG A 56 -21.13 -13.05 11.41
N ILE A 57 -21.39 -12.69 10.15
CA ILE A 57 -22.59 -11.93 9.80
C ILE A 57 -23.74 -12.92 9.87
N ILE A 58 -24.51 -12.88 10.96
CA ILE A 58 -25.79 -13.59 11.02
C ILE A 58 -26.74 -12.77 10.16
N ILE A 59 -26.87 -13.13 8.88
CA ILE A 59 -27.93 -12.62 8.04
C ILE A 59 -29.21 -13.29 8.56
N GLY A 60 -29.93 -12.60 9.44
CA GLY A 60 -31.24 -13.03 9.86
C GLY A 60 -32.14 -13.00 8.63
N HIS A 61 -32.48 -14.18 8.10
CA HIS A 61 -33.61 -14.30 7.19
C HIS A 61 -34.83 -13.96 8.04
N ALA A 62 -35.47 -12.81 7.76
CA ALA A 62 -36.81 -12.57 8.27
C ALA A 62 -37.71 -13.63 7.61
N THR A 63 -38.03 -14.69 8.34
CA THR A 63 -39.02 -15.66 7.93
C THR A 63 -40.36 -14.92 7.90
N GLU A 64 -40.87 -14.62 6.71
CA GLU A 64 -42.25 -14.20 6.58
C GLU A 64 -43.17 -15.34 7.05
N ARG A 65 -44.19 -14.93 7.80
CA ARG A 65 -45.17 -15.77 8.51
C ARG A 65 -45.83 -16.83 7.66
#